data_AF-A0AAP5YDI6-F1
#
_entry.id   AF-A0AAP5YDI6-F1
#
_cell.length_a   1.000
_cell.length_b   1.000
_cell.length_c   1.000
_cell.angle_alpha   90.00
_cell.angle_beta   90.00
_cell.angle_gamma   90.00
#
_symmetry.space_group_name_H-M   'P 1'
#
loop_
_entity.id
_entity.type
_entity.pdbx_description
1 polymer ?
#
loop_
_entity_poly.entity_id
_entity_poly.type
_entity_poly.pdbx_seq_one_letter_code
_entity_poly.pdbx_strand_id
1 'polypeptide(L)'
;MATTSALTHIIQQWQSGNKQAESELYQFAYLQLRKIAQQERERNAEKYGTDNMVLADSVNSTTALIHDAYLKMSNCDMSEIATKRDFFLMAAKVMRQILIDNARSHQAQKRQHITLMKDEEDRFEQLIIM
;
A
#
# COMPACT_ATOMS: atom_id res chain seq x y z
N MET A 1 6.57 -31.45 2.81
CA MET A 1 7.87 -30.78 3.12
C MET A 1 8.62 -30.26 1.88
N ALA A 2 8.11 -30.38 0.64
CA ALA A 2 8.83 -29.98 -0.58
C ALA A 2 8.60 -28.52 -1.06
N THR A 3 7.69 -27.76 -0.45
CA THR A 3 7.25 -26.44 -0.98
C THR A 3 8.11 -25.25 -0.54
N THR A 4 8.85 -25.36 0.58
CA THR A 4 9.69 -24.26 1.09
C THR A 4 10.93 -24.03 0.22
N SER A 5 11.56 -25.11 -0.25
CA SER A 5 12.72 -25.05 -1.16
C SER A 5 12.34 -24.46 -2.53
N ALA A 6 11.16 -24.84 -3.04
CA ALA A 6 10.64 -24.32 -4.30
C ALA A 6 10.42 -22.80 -4.27
N LEU A 7 9.84 -22.26 -3.19
CA LEU A 7 9.58 -20.82 -3.11
C LEU A 7 10.86 -19.99 -2.98
N THR A 8 11.82 -20.43 -2.16
CA THR A 8 13.10 -19.72 -2.04
C THR A 8 13.84 -19.68 -3.38
N HIS A 9 13.80 -20.77 -4.14
CA HIS A 9 14.38 -20.82 -5.49
C HIS A 9 13.64 -19.89 -6.47
N ILE A 10 12.31 -19.82 -6.42
CA ILE A 10 11.51 -18.89 -7.21
C ILE A 10 11.86 -17.44 -6.87
N ILE A 11 12.05 -17.11 -5.58
CA ILE A 11 12.46 -15.76 -5.14
C ILE A 11 13.84 -15.38 -5.70
N GLN A 12 14.82 -16.30 -5.65
CA GLN A 12 16.15 -16.06 -6.23
C GLN A 12 16.11 -15.86 -7.75
N GLN A 13 15.30 -16.64 -8.46
CA GLN A 13 15.10 -16.47 -9.90
C GLN A 13 14.39 -15.16 -10.23
N TRP A 14 13.43 -14.74 -9.40
CA TRP A 14 12.81 -13.44 -9.56
C TRP A 14 13.81 -12.29 -9.35
N GLN A 15 14.70 -12.39 -8.35
CA GLN A 15 15.76 -11.42 -8.10
C GLN A 15 16.74 -11.28 -9.28
N SER A 16 16.94 -12.33 -10.10
CA SER A 16 17.75 -12.26 -11.32
C SER A 16 17.01 -11.66 -12.53
N GLY A 17 15.77 -11.19 -12.33
CA GLY A 17 14.94 -10.56 -13.38
C GLY A 17 14.11 -11.56 -14.20
N ASN A 18 13.96 -12.81 -13.75
CA ASN A 18 13.19 -13.82 -14.46
C ASN A 18 11.68 -13.59 -14.31
N LYS A 19 11.03 -13.13 -15.39
CA LYS A 19 9.58 -12.89 -15.45
C LYS A 19 8.73 -14.15 -15.24
N GLN A 20 9.24 -15.33 -15.56
CA GLN A 20 8.53 -16.59 -15.32
C GLN A 20 8.42 -16.86 -13.81
N ALA A 21 9.51 -16.62 -13.09
CA ALA A 21 9.57 -16.77 -11.64
C ALA A 21 8.68 -15.75 -10.92
N GLU A 22 8.54 -14.54 -11.47
CA GLU A 22 7.57 -13.55 -11.00
C GLU A 22 6.13 -14.08 -11.03
N SER A 23 5.70 -14.67 -12.16
CA SER A 23 4.34 -15.22 -12.28
C SER A 23 4.09 -16.38 -11.31
N GLU A 24 5.07 -17.28 -11.15
CA GLU A 24 4.98 -18.41 -10.21
C GLU A 24 4.96 -17.93 -8.75
N LEU A 25 5.80 -16.94 -8.42
CA LEU A 25 5.82 -16.30 -7.11
C LEU A 25 4.47 -15.67 -6.80
N TYR A 26 3.90 -14.96 -7.77
CA TYR A 26 2.60 -14.33 -7.62
C TYR A 26 1.53 -15.37 -7.33
N GLN A 27 1.42 -16.43 -8.14
CA GLN A 27 0.40 -17.46 -7.97
C GLN A 27 0.50 -18.17 -6.60
N PHE A 28 1.72 -18.44 -6.13
CA PHE A 28 1.92 -19.08 -4.83
C PHE A 28 1.70 -18.12 -3.65
N ALA A 29 2.15 -16.87 -3.76
CA ALA A 29 2.11 -15.91 -2.66
C ALA A 29 0.78 -15.15 -2.56
N TYR A 30 0.00 -15.07 -3.64
CA TYR A 30 -1.18 -14.19 -3.75
C TYR A 30 -2.17 -14.37 -2.59
N LEU A 31 -2.53 -15.60 -2.23
CA LEU A 31 -3.48 -15.83 -1.13
C LEU A 31 -2.96 -15.34 0.22
N GLN A 32 -1.65 -15.47 0.48
CA GLN A 32 -1.04 -14.99 1.71
C GLN A 32 -0.88 -13.46 1.68
N LEU A 33 -0.44 -12.90 0.55
CA LEU A 33 -0.36 -11.45 0.33
C LEU A 33 -1.73 -10.79 0.49
N ARG A 34 -2.79 -11.41 -0.02
CA ARG A 34 -4.17 -10.92 0.12
C ARG A 34 -4.61 -10.85 1.57
N LYS A 35 -4.29 -11.86 2.38
CA LYS A 35 -4.58 -11.83 3.83
C LYS A 35 -3.81 -10.73 4.55
N ILE A 36 -2.51 -10.60 4.26
CA ILE A 36 -1.67 -9.54 4.84
C ILE A 36 -2.20 -8.16 4.45
N ALA A 37 -2.51 -7.95 3.17
CA ALA A 37 -3.05 -6.71 2.66
C ALA A 37 -4.40 -6.34 3.30
N GLN A 38 -5.28 -7.31 3.57
CA GLN A 38 -6.52 -7.08 4.33
C GLN A 38 -6.23 -6.63 5.77
N GLN A 39 -5.36 -7.35 6.47
CA GLN A 39 -4.99 -7.02 7.86
C GLN A 39 -4.33 -5.64 7.97
N GLU A 40 -3.43 -5.28 7.06
CA GLU A 40 -2.78 -3.97 7.07
C GLU A 40 -3.76 -2.84 6.76
N ARG A 41 -4.76 -3.08 5.89
CA ARG A 41 -5.85 -2.14 5.62
C ARG A 41 -6.73 -1.90 6.85
N GLU A 42 -7.14 -2.98 7.53
CA GLU A 42 -7.93 -2.90 8.77
C GLU A 42 -7.17 -2.11 9.85
N ARG A 43 -5.89 -2.45 10.09
CA ARG A 43 -5.03 -1.73 11.03
C ARG A 43 -4.84 -0.25 10.67
N ASN A 44 -4.73 0.07 9.39
CA ASN A 44 -4.59 1.45 8.94
C ASN A 44 -5.88 2.24 9.19
N ALA A 45 -7.04 1.63 8.92
CA ALA A 45 -8.35 2.25 9.15
C ALA A 45 -8.62 2.50 10.64
N GLU A 46 -8.25 1.57 11.52
CA GLU A 46 -8.32 1.78 12.97
C GLU A 46 -7.48 2.98 13.43
N LYS A 47 -6.30 3.19 12.82
CA LYS A 47 -5.35 4.22 13.24
C LYS A 47 -5.65 5.61 12.69
N TYR A 48 -6.13 5.71 11.46
CA TYR A 48 -6.25 6.98 10.73
C TYR A 48 -7.69 7.30 10.29
N GLY A 49 -8.65 6.44 10.62
CA GLY A 49 -10.07 6.58 10.29
C GLY A 49 -10.45 5.93 8.96
N THR A 50 -11.75 5.65 8.79
CA THR A 50 -12.36 5.14 7.55
C THR A 50 -12.34 6.14 6.40
N ASP A 51 -12.06 7.41 6.71
CA ASP A 51 -11.90 8.52 5.77
C ASP A 51 -10.60 8.45 4.95
N ASN A 52 -9.76 7.43 5.21
CA ASN A 52 -8.69 7.04 4.32
C ASN A 52 -9.26 6.32 3.09
N MET A 53 -9.21 6.99 1.95
CA MET A 53 -9.61 6.52 0.61
C MET A 53 -8.96 5.21 0.11
N VAL A 54 -8.18 4.52 0.94
CA VAL A 54 -7.74 3.14 0.68
C VAL A 54 -8.92 2.16 0.72
N LEU A 55 -9.95 2.44 1.54
CA LEU A 55 -11.10 1.54 1.68
C LEU A 55 -12.26 1.84 0.71
N ALA A 56 -12.40 3.08 0.24
CA ALA A 56 -13.60 3.57 -0.42
C ALA A 56 -13.59 3.42 -1.95
N ASP A 57 -12.42 3.44 -2.60
CA ASP A 57 -12.34 3.38 -4.06
C ASP A 57 -11.97 1.97 -4.54
N SER A 58 -12.71 1.45 -5.54
CA SER A 58 -12.38 0.16 -6.18
C SER A 58 -10.99 0.16 -6.84
N VAL A 59 -10.48 1.36 -7.13
CA VAL A 59 -9.13 1.65 -7.65
C VAL A 59 -8.02 1.36 -6.62
N ASN A 60 -8.33 1.35 -5.31
CA ASN A 60 -7.39 1.10 -4.22
C ASN A 60 -7.65 -0.26 -3.52
N SER A 61 -8.04 -1.26 -4.30
CA SER A 61 -8.37 -2.64 -3.87
C SER A 61 -7.18 -3.36 -3.21
N THR A 62 -7.46 -4.40 -2.42
CA THR A 62 -6.44 -5.34 -1.90
C THR A 62 -5.50 -5.81 -3.02
N THR A 63 -6.02 -6.00 -4.23
CA THR A 63 -5.25 -6.37 -5.41
C THR A 63 -4.30 -5.25 -5.87
N ALA A 64 -4.73 -4.00 -5.86
CA ALA A 64 -3.87 -2.85 -6.20
C ALA A 64 -2.72 -2.71 -5.20
N LEU A 65 -3.00 -2.83 -3.90
CA LEU A 65 -1.97 -2.80 -2.85
C LEU A 65 -0.94 -3.92 -3.01
N ILE A 66 -1.34 -5.11 -3.46
CA ILE A 66 -0.42 -6.21 -3.77
C ILE A 66 0.46 -5.85 -4.96
N HIS A 67 -0.11 -5.33 -6.06
CA HIS A 67 0.65 -4.93 -7.24
C HIS A 67 1.65 -3.80 -6.94
N ASP A 68 1.23 -2.77 -6.22
CA ASP A 68 2.11 -1.66 -5.84
C ASP A 68 3.24 -2.12 -4.90
N ALA A 69 2.91 -2.99 -3.95
CA ALA A 69 3.92 -3.58 -3.07
C ALA A 69 4.93 -4.37 -3.90
N TYR A 70 4.48 -5.15 -4.87
CA TYR A 70 5.34 -5.92 -5.75
C TYR A 70 6.27 -5.04 -6.60
N LEU A 71 5.73 -3.97 -7.21
CA LEU A 71 6.52 -3.02 -7.99
C LEU A 71 7.58 -2.32 -7.12
N LYS A 72 7.20 -1.84 -5.92
CA LYS A 72 8.15 -1.23 -4.99
C LYS A 72 9.24 -2.21 -4.56
N MET A 73 8.85 -3.45 -4.27
CA MET A 73 9.75 -4.54 -3.93
C MET A 73 10.74 -4.82 -5.06
N SER A 74 10.28 -4.91 -6.32
CA SER A 74 11.15 -5.17 -7.48
C SER A 74 12.21 -4.09 -7.75
N ASN A 75 11.98 -2.87 -7.24
CA ASN A 75 12.89 -1.74 -7.39
C ASN A 75 13.85 -1.56 -6.20
N CYS A 76 13.68 -2.33 -5.12
CA CYS A 76 14.54 -2.28 -3.94
C CYS A 76 15.64 -3.35 -4.04
N ASP A 77 16.74 -3.15 -3.31
CA ASP A 77 17.76 -4.17 -3.17
C ASP A 77 17.20 -5.34 -2.35
N MET A 78 16.97 -6.47 -3.03
CA MET A 78 16.34 -7.66 -2.46
C MET A 78 17.33 -8.65 -1.86
N SER A 79 18.61 -8.28 -1.76
CA SER A 79 19.69 -9.12 -1.22
C SER A 79 19.40 -9.67 0.19
N GLU A 80 18.55 -9.01 0.99
CA GLU A 80 18.13 -9.47 2.31
C GLU A 80 17.03 -10.54 2.31
N ILE A 81 16.38 -10.81 1.17
CA ILE A 81 15.27 -11.77 1.08
C ILE A 81 15.82 -13.18 0.82
N ALA A 82 16.16 -13.88 1.90
CA ALA A 82 16.66 -15.26 1.84
C ALA A 82 15.56 -16.31 2.01
N THR A 83 14.45 -15.97 2.66
CA THR A 83 13.40 -16.95 2.99
C THR A 83 12.00 -16.46 2.66
N LYS A 84 11.07 -17.42 2.55
CA LYS A 84 9.63 -17.18 2.48
C LYS A 84 9.17 -16.17 3.54
N ARG A 85 9.62 -16.33 4.78
CA ARG A 85 9.21 -15.49 5.91
C ARG A 85 9.65 -14.05 5.70
N ASP A 86 10.88 -13.86 5.24
CA ASP A 86 11.44 -12.53 5.02
C ASP A 86 10.75 -11.82 3.86
N PHE A 87 10.36 -12.57 2.81
CA PHE A 87 9.54 -12.05 1.71
C PHE A 87 8.19 -11.51 2.22
N PHE A 88 7.44 -12.29 3.00
CA PHE A 88 6.14 -11.83 3.52
C PHE A 88 6.28 -10.69 4.53
N LEU A 89 7.35 -10.69 5.33
CA LEU A 89 7.64 -9.61 6.27
C LEU A 89 7.98 -8.31 5.53
N MET A 90 8.74 -8.40 4.44
CA MET A 90 9.01 -7.27 3.56
C MET A 90 7.72 -6.76 2.89
N ALA A 91 6.91 -7.67 2.33
CA ALA A 91 5.64 -7.32 1.71
C ALA A 91 4.71 -6.59 2.69
N ALA A 92 4.57 -7.09 3.93
CA ALA A 92 3.78 -6.43 4.97
C ALA A 92 4.30 -5.01 5.28
N LYS A 93 5.62 -4.84 5.41
CA LYS A 93 6.25 -3.53 5.65
C LYS A 93 5.96 -2.56 4.50
N VAL A 94 6.13 -2.99 3.25
CA VAL A 94 5.91 -2.15 2.06
C VAL A 94 4.44 -1.77 1.93
N MET A 95 3.52 -2.73 2.10
CA MET A 95 2.08 -2.47 2.09
C MET A 95 1.70 -1.43 3.16
N ARG A 96 2.19 -1.62 4.39
CA ARG A 96 1.95 -0.66 5.47
C ARG A 96 2.48 0.73 5.15
N GLN A 97 3.66 0.83 4.54
CA GLN A 97 4.26 2.11 4.15
C GLN A 97 3.38 2.82 3.11
N ILE A 98 2.95 2.12 2.05
CA ILE A 98 2.03 2.65 1.03
C ILE A 98 0.76 3.19 1.69
N LEU A 99 0.16 2.41 2.59
CA LEU A 99 -1.06 2.80 3.30
C LEU A 99 -0.88 4.05 4.18
N ILE A 100 0.26 4.15 4.89
CA ILE A 100 0.56 5.30 5.73
C ILE A 100 0.82 6.55 4.89
N ASP A 101 1.55 6.42 3.79
CA ASP A 101 1.87 7.56 2.91
C ASP A 101 0.59 8.11 2.27
N ASN A 102 -0.30 7.24 1.80
CA ASN A 102 -1.61 7.63 1.29
C ASN A 102 -2.46 8.34 2.36
N ALA A 103 -2.51 7.78 3.58
CA ALA A 103 -3.23 8.38 4.71
C ALA A 103 -2.72 9.79 5.04
N ARG A 104 -1.39 9.95 5.11
CA ARG A 104 -0.74 11.23 5.40
C ARG A 104 -1.00 12.25 4.31
N SER A 105 -0.93 11.84 3.04
CA SER A 105 -1.21 12.71 1.89
C SER A 105 -2.65 13.25 1.93
N HIS A 106 -3.63 12.38 2.18
CA HIS A 106 -5.04 12.80 2.32
C HIS A 106 -5.27 13.76 3.49
N GLN A 107 -4.69 13.49 4.66
CA GLN A 107 -4.79 14.41 5.80
C GLN A 107 -4.15 15.78 5.51
N ALA A 108 -3.04 15.82 4.77
CA ALA A 108 -2.41 17.06 4.36
C ALA A 108 -3.29 17.87 3.39
N GLN A 109 -3.92 17.22 2.42
CA GLN A 109 -4.86 17.86 1.49
C GLN A 109 -6.07 18.49 2.21
N LYS A 110 -6.66 17.79 3.20
CA LYS A 110 -7.77 18.34 3.99
C LYS A 110 -7.40 19.59 4.78
N ARG A 111 -6.14 19.69 5.23
CA ARG A 111 -5.65 20.89 5.94
C ARG A 111 -5.48 22.09 5.01
N GLN A 112 -5.14 21.89 3.74
CA GLN A 112 -5.05 22.98 2.75
C GLN A 112 -6.44 23.54 2.40
N HIS A 113 -7.46 22.68 2.35
CA HIS A 113 -8.83 23.10 2.04
C HIS A 113 -9.44 24.02 3.12
N ILE A 114 -9.08 23.83 4.39
CA ILE A 114 -9.59 24.66 5.50
C ILE A 114 -9.02 26.10 5.45
N THR A 115 -7.82 26.31 4.88
CA THR A 115 -7.23 27.65 4.79
C THR A 115 -7.88 28.52 3.70
N LEU A 116 -8.43 27.93 2.63
CA LEU A 116 -9.02 28.68 1.51
C LEU A 116 -10.50 29.04 1.71
N MET A 117 -11.16 28.47 2.72
CA MET A 117 -12.60 28.68 2.97
C MET A 117 -12.89 29.80 3.97
N LYS A 118 -11.87 30.34 4.64
CA LYS A 118 -12.06 31.41 5.63
C LYS A 118 -12.17 32.81 4.99
N ASP A 119 -11.59 33.00 3.80
CA ASP A 119 -11.57 34.31 3.13
C ASP A 119 -12.86 34.61 2.35
N GLU A 120 -13.64 33.59 1.97
CA GLU A 120 -14.88 33.77 1.22
C GLU A 120 -16.08 34.12 2.14
N GLU A 121 -16.12 33.60 3.37
CA GLU A 121 -17.18 33.93 4.34
C GLU A 121 -17.12 35.42 4.77
N ASP A 122 -15.92 35.96 5.04
CA ASP A 122 -15.73 37.37 5.39
C ASP A 122 -16.13 38.33 4.26
N ARG A 123 -16.01 37.89 3.00
CA ARG A 123 -16.36 38.70 1.81
C ARG A 123 -17.87 38.75 1.56
N PHE A 124 -18.59 37.69 1.91
CA PHE A 124 -20.06 37.67 1.82
C PHE A 124 -20.71 38.53 2.92
N GLU A 125 -20.15 38.58 4.13
CA GLU A 125 -20.68 39.44 5.19
C GLU A 125 -20.46 40.93 4.93
N GLN A 126 -19.34 41.32 4.29
CA GLN A 126 -19.08 42.71 3.92
C GLN A 126 -20.01 43.23 2.81
N LEU A 127 -20.58 42.36 1.98
CA LEU A 127 -21.51 42.72 0.90
C LEU A 127 -22.96 42.90 1.36
N ILE A 128 -23.32 42.42 2.55
CA ILE A 128 -24.69 42.49 3.10
C ILE A 128 -24.91 43.74 3.98
N ILE A 129 -23.86 44.46 4.36
CA ILE A 129 -23.91 45.62 5.27
C ILE A 129 -23.85 46.97 4.53
N MET A 130 -23.88 47.01 3.18
CA MET A 130 -23.83 48.25 2.39
C MET A 130 -25.17 48.67 1.78
#